data_AF-A0A351DUL3-F1
#
_entry.id   AF-A0A351DUL3-F1
#
_cell.length_a   1.000
_cell.length_b   1.000
_cell.length_c   1.000
_cell.angle_alpha   90.00
_cell.angle_beta   90.00
_cell.angle_gamma   90.00
#
_symmetry.space_group_name_H-M   'P 1'
#
loop_
_entity.id
_entity.type
_entity.pdbx_description
1 polymer ?
#
loop_
_entity_poly.entity_id
_entity_poly.type
_entity_poly.pdbx_seq_one_letter_code
_entity_poly.pdbx_strand_id
1 'polypeptide(L)'
;ALWHFLRRRNDEARSWFLAGTLWTMGTFTFFSLVDHLFGDRFELLEHTLFWFVALASWVAFARLGSLSSPVGVVAFKDRALAMGLAVVLIVVTSSSIVTYSHGFFFRRTAPLQAEMVGDHLYKVSFPFLGGSTVFEETLRAFKAEHPDEVIDHIYTVPNPLRLKKADALIFYISTDDKR
;
A
#
# COMPACT_ATOMS: atom_id res chain seq x y z
N ALA A 1 -14.26 -26.75 -9.62
CA ALA A 1 -14.81 -26.07 -10.81
C ALA A 1 -14.63 -26.89 -12.11
N LEU A 2 -13.40 -27.13 -12.58
CA LEU A 2 -13.11 -27.80 -13.86
C LEU A 2 -13.81 -29.18 -14.01
N TRP A 3 -13.77 -30.00 -12.95
CA TRP A 3 -14.46 -31.29 -12.91
C TRP A 3 -15.97 -31.22 -13.14
N HIS A 4 -16.65 -30.24 -12.51
CA HIS A 4 -18.09 -30.04 -12.69
C HIS A 4 -18.41 -29.48 -14.08
N PHE A 5 -17.54 -28.63 -14.63
CA PHE A 5 -17.65 -28.12 -15.99
C PHE A 5 -17.54 -29.24 -17.04
N LEU A 6 -16.54 -30.12 -16.89
CA LEU A 6 -16.36 -31.31 -17.74
C LEU A 6 -17.55 -32.27 -17.68
N ARG A 7 -18.23 -32.34 -16.53
CA ARG A 7 -19.45 -33.15 -16.34
C ARG A 7 -20.74 -32.46 -16.79
N ARG A 8 -20.64 -31.33 -17.53
CA ARG A 8 -21.77 -30.50 -18.00
C ARG A 8 -22.68 -29.95 -16.90
N ARG A 9 -22.19 -29.90 -15.65
CA ARG A 9 -22.92 -29.32 -14.51
C ARG A 9 -22.52 -27.86 -14.35
N ASN A 10 -23.03 -27.03 -15.25
CA ASN A 10 -22.60 -25.62 -15.38
C ASN A 10 -22.89 -24.78 -14.13
N ASP A 11 -24.01 -25.02 -13.45
CA ASP A 11 -24.38 -24.28 -12.23
C ASP A 11 -23.47 -24.66 -11.05
N GLU A 12 -23.22 -25.96 -10.86
CA GLU A 12 -22.25 -26.44 -9.86
C GLU A 12 -20.85 -25.92 -10.16
N ALA A 13 -20.44 -25.91 -11.44
CA ALA A 13 -19.13 -25.39 -11.84
C ALA A 13 -18.96 -23.90 -11.48
N ARG A 14 -20.02 -23.09 -11.65
CA ARG A 14 -20.05 -21.67 -11.26
C ARG A 14 -19.94 -21.47 -9.76
N SER A 15 -20.74 -22.18 -8.97
CA SER A 15 -20.70 -22.06 -7.51
C SER A 15 -19.33 -22.48 -6.96
N TRP A 16 -18.76 -23.58 -7.47
CA TRP A 16 -17.43 -24.03 -7.07
C TRP A 16 -16.30 -23.11 -7.54
N PHE A 17 -16.47 -22.42 -8.68
CA PHE A 17 -15.49 -21.42 -9.12
C PHE A 17 -15.56 -20.17 -8.25
N LEU A 18 -16.77 -19.68 -7.94
CA LEU A 18 -16.98 -18.56 -7.02
C LEU A 18 -16.41 -18.86 -5.63
N ALA A 19 -16.69 -20.05 -5.09
CA ALA A 19 -16.16 -20.46 -3.79
C ALA A 19 -14.62 -20.48 -3.78
N GLY A 20 -14.00 -21.01 -4.84
CA GLY A 20 -12.55 -20.98 -5.01
C GLY A 20 -12.00 -19.55 -5.10
N THR A 21 -12.63 -18.68 -5.89
CA THR A 21 -12.24 -17.27 -5.98
C THR A 21 -12.34 -16.54 -4.65
N LEU A 22 -13.43 -16.73 -3.90
CA LEU A 22 -13.61 -16.12 -2.58
C LEU A 22 -12.56 -16.59 -1.58
N TRP A 23 -12.22 -17.89 -1.60
CA TRP A 23 -11.14 -18.42 -0.78
C TRP A 23 -9.80 -17.76 -1.12
N THR A 24 -9.44 -17.72 -2.41
CA THR A 24 -8.20 -17.09 -2.89
C THR A 24 -8.14 -15.61 -2.53
N MET A 25 -9.24 -14.87 -2.72
CA MET A 25 -9.32 -13.46 -2.33
C MET A 25 -9.14 -13.30 -0.82
N GLY A 26 -9.79 -14.13 0.00
CA GLY A 26 -9.64 -14.12 1.45
C GLY A 26 -8.20 -14.36 1.89
N THR A 27 -7.51 -15.35 1.31
CA THR A 27 -6.10 -15.63 1.61
C THR A 27 -5.19 -14.46 1.25
N PHE A 28 -5.36 -13.87 0.05
CA PHE A 28 -4.52 -12.73 -0.35
C PHE A 28 -4.84 -11.46 0.42
N THR A 29 -6.08 -11.25 0.86
CA THR A 29 -6.42 -10.14 1.77
C THR A 29 -5.75 -10.33 3.13
N PHE A 30 -5.75 -11.54 3.68
CA PHE A 30 -5.03 -11.84 4.92
C PHE A 30 -3.53 -11.56 4.79
N PHE A 31 -2.88 -12.06 3.74
CA PHE A 31 -1.46 -11.79 3.50
C PHE A 31 -1.20 -10.30 3.27
N SER A 32 -2.02 -9.61 2.49
CA SER A 32 -1.87 -8.16 2.28
C SER A 32 -1.96 -7.36 3.60
N LEU A 33 -2.81 -7.77 4.55
CA LEU A 33 -2.89 -7.13 5.86
C LEU A 33 -1.62 -7.40 6.69
N VAL A 34 -1.10 -8.61 6.61
CA VAL A 34 0.14 -9.04 7.28
C VAL A 34 1.33 -8.26 6.70
N ASP A 35 1.48 -8.19 5.38
CA ASP A 35 2.57 -7.45 4.73
C ASP A 35 2.50 -5.96 5.03
N HIS A 36 1.28 -5.41 5.08
CA HIS A 36 1.07 -4.02 5.50
C HIS A 36 1.51 -3.78 6.95
N LEU A 37 1.24 -4.73 7.85
CA LEU A 37 1.65 -4.66 9.26
C LEU A 37 3.16 -4.81 9.43
N PHE A 38 3.80 -5.70 8.66
CA PHE A 38 5.24 -5.95 8.72
C PHE A 38 6.06 -4.99 7.85
N GLY A 39 5.40 -4.19 7.02
CA GLY A 39 6.03 -3.16 6.20
C GLY A 39 6.66 -3.66 4.91
N ASP A 40 6.43 -4.92 4.53
CA ASP A 40 6.86 -5.45 3.23
C ASP A 40 5.90 -4.94 2.15
N ARG A 41 6.38 -4.03 1.31
CA ARG A 41 5.55 -3.35 0.31
C ARG A 41 5.67 -3.96 -1.09
N PHE A 42 6.66 -4.80 -1.34
CA PHE A 42 6.79 -5.50 -2.62
C PHE A 42 5.87 -6.71 -2.66
N GLU A 43 5.87 -7.52 -1.60
CA GLU A 43 4.93 -8.65 -1.48
C GLU A 43 3.47 -8.16 -1.45
N LEU A 44 3.21 -6.99 -0.85
CA LEU A 44 1.90 -6.33 -0.87
C LEU A 44 1.41 -6.03 -2.30
N LEU A 45 2.30 -5.61 -3.21
CA LEU A 45 1.95 -5.31 -4.61
C LEU A 45 1.60 -6.60 -5.35
N GLU A 46 2.40 -7.66 -5.17
CA GLU A 46 2.14 -8.96 -5.78
C GLU A 46 0.82 -9.56 -5.28
N HIS A 47 0.56 -9.56 -3.97
CA HIS A 47 -0.67 -10.08 -3.40
C HIS A 47 -1.92 -9.31 -3.83
N THR A 48 -1.83 -7.97 -3.92
CA THR A 48 -2.93 -7.16 -4.44
C THR A 48 -3.16 -7.40 -5.93
N LEU A 49 -2.11 -7.59 -6.73
CA LEU A 49 -2.25 -7.97 -8.15
C LEU A 49 -2.95 -9.33 -8.29
N PHE A 50 -2.53 -10.34 -7.52
CA PHE A 50 -3.17 -11.66 -7.55
C PHE A 50 -4.64 -11.60 -7.11
N TRP A 51 -4.97 -10.73 -6.15
CA TRP A 51 -6.35 -10.47 -5.75
C TRP A 51 -7.19 -9.97 -6.93
N PHE A 52 -6.69 -8.99 -7.70
CA PHE A 52 -7.37 -8.47 -8.88
C PHE A 52 -7.48 -9.50 -10.00
N VAL A 53 -6.44 -10.29 -10.25
CA VAL A 53 -6.46 -11.35 -11.27
C VAL A 53 -7.50 -12.43 -10.90
N ALA A 54 -7.59 -12.83 -9.63
CA ALA A 54 -8.60 -13.79 -9.16
C ALA A 54 -10.02 -13.26 -9.36
N LEU A 55 -10.28 -12.01 -9.01
CA LEU A 55 -11.57 -11.35 -9.24
C LEU A 55 -11.90 -11.24 -10.73
N ALA A 56 -10.95 -10.77 -11.55
CA ALA A 56 -11.12 -10.63 -13.00
C ALA A 56 -11.40 -11.99 -13.67
N SER A 57 -10.71 -13.05 -13.22
CA SER A 57 -10.93 -14.41 -13.70
C SER A 57 -12.36 -14.89 -13.42
N TRP A 58 -12.89 -14.60 -12.23
CA TRP A 58 -14.29 -14.88 -11.90
C TRP A 58 -15.26 -14.08 -12.75
N VAL A 59 -15.04 -12.78 -12.91
CA VAL A 59 -15.89 -11.92 -13.76
C VAL A 59 -15.91 -12.43 -15.20
N ALA A 60 -14.74 -12.76 -15.77
CA ALA A 60 -14.64 -13.30 -17.12
C ALA A 60 -15.42 -14.61 -17.27
N PHE A 61 -15.24 -15.55 -16.34
CA PHE A 61 -15.96 -16.83 -16.33
C PHE A 61 -17.48 -16.65 -16.18
N ALA A 62 -17.92 -15.77 -15.29
CA ALA A 62 -19.33 -15.46 -15.08
C ALA A 62 -19.98 -14.83 -16.33
N ARG A 63 -19.27 -13.93 -17.01
CA ARG A 63 -19.74 -13.26 -18.24
C ARG A 63 -19.81 -14.21 -19.43
N LEU A 64 -18.80 -15.08 -19.61
CA LEU A 64 -18.79 -16.10 -20.67
C LEU A 64 -20.00 -17.04 -20.59
N GLY A 65 -20.41 -17.41 -19.37
CA GLY A 65 -21.59 -18.23 -19.16
C GLY A 65 -22.93 -17.51 -19.36
N SER A 66 -22.95 -16.17 -19.30
CA SER A 66 -24.19 -15.38 -19.41
C SER A 66 -24.61 -15.08 -20.85
N LEU A 67 -23.73 -15.33 -21.84
CA LEU A 67 -24.00 -15.12 -23.27
C LEU A 67 -25.12 -16.02 -23.83
N SER A 68 -25.53 -17.07 -23.09
CA SER A 68 -26.54 -18.04 -23.51
C SER A 68 -27.86 -17.94 -22.76
N SER A 69 -27.98 -17.04 -21.78
CA SER A 69 -29.24 -16.81 -21.05
C SER A 69 -29.88 -15.52 -21.55
N PRO A 70 -31.21 -15.48 -21.79
CA PRO A 70 -31.88 -14.22 -22.04
C PRO A 70 -31.59 -13.30 -20.86
N VAL A 71 -31.14 -12.07 -21.14
CA VAL A 71 -30.86 -11.05 -20.13
C VAL A 71 -32.15 -10.88 -19.34
N GLY A 72 -32.22 -11.48 -18.15
CA GLY A 72 -33.33 -11.28 -17.23
C GLY A 72 -33.50 -9.78 -17.04
N VAL A 73 -34.74 -9.30 -17.16
CA VAL A 73 -35.05 -7.88 -16.96
C VAL A 73 -34.82 -7.58 -15.48
N VAL A 74 -33.59 -7.22 -15.13
CA VAL A 74 -33.24 -6.80 -13.77
C VAL A 74 -34.14 -5.61 -13.44
N ALA A 75 -34.90 -5.71 -12.34
CA ALA A 75 -35.84 -4.69 -11.95
C ALA A 75 -35.13 -3.33 -11.81
N PHE A 76 -35.79 -2.26 -12.23
CA PHE A 76 -35.24 -0.90 -12.18
C PHE A 76 -34.78 -0.52 -10.76
N LYS A 77 -35.49 -1.01 -9.72
CA LYS A 77 -35.12 -0.81 -8.31
C LYS A 77 -33.75 -1.42 -7.97
N ASP A 78 -33.46 -2.63 -8.43
CA ASP A 78 -32.18 -3.30 -8.17
C ASP A 78 -31.03 -2.61 -8.92
N ARG A 79 -31.29 -2.12 -10.14
CA ARG A 79 -30.32 -1.30 -10.89
C ARG A 79 -30.07 0.05 -10.22
N ALA A 80 -31.12 0.72 -9.75
CA ALA A 80 -31.01 2.00 -9.05
C ALA A 80 -30.24 1.84 -7.72
N LEU A 81 -30.49 0.76 -6.97
CA LEU A 81 -29.77 0.45 -5.74
C LEU A 81 -28.29 0.18 -6.00
N ALA A 82 -27.97 -0.64 -7.00
CA ALA A 82 -26.59 -0.93 -7.38
C ALA A 82 -25.84 0.33 -7.84
N MET A 83 -26.48 1.17 -8.65
CA MET A 83 -25.91 2.43 -9.12
C MET A 83 -25.71 3.43 -7.97
N GLY A 84 -26.68 3.52 -7.05
CA GLY A 84 -26.54 4.34 -5.84
C GLY A 84 -25.36 3.90 -4.98
N LEU A 85 -25.20 2.59 -4.76
CA LEU A 85 -24.09 2.03 -3.99
C LEU A 85 -22.73 2.31 -4.65
N ALA A 86 -22.66 2.20 -5.98
CA ALA A 86 -21.46 2.52 -6.75
C ALA A 86 -21.09 4.01 -6.64
N VAL A 87 -22.07 4.91 -6.75
CA VAL A 87 -21.85 6.35 -6.59
C VAL A 87 -21.36 6.67 -5.18
N VAL A 88 -21.99 6.10 -4.14
CA VAL A 88 -21.53 6.28 -2.76
C VAL A 88 -20.09 5.78 -2.58
N LEU A 89 -19.76 4.60 -3.12
CA LEU A 89 -18.41 4.06 -3.03
C LEU A 89 -17.38 4.99 -3.67
N ILE A 90 -17.67 5.50 -4.89
CA ILE A 90 -16.80 6.44 -5.63
C ILE A 90 -16.62 7.73 -4.83
N VAL A 91 -17.70 8.31 -4.32
CA VAL A 91 -17.64 9.56 -3.54
C VAL A 91 -16.80 9.35 -2.29
N VAL A 92 -17.07 8.31 -1.51
CA VAL A 92 -16.34 8.02 -0.26
C VAL A 92 -14.85 7.77 -0.52
N THR A 93 -14.51 6.95 -1.52
CA THR A 93 -13.09 6.68 -1.84
C THR A 93 -12.39 7.92 -2.38
N SER A 94 -13.02 8.67 -3.28
CA SER A 94 -12.44 9.90 -3.83
C SER A 94 -12.22 10.94 -2.73
N SER A 95 -13.20 11.15 -1.86
CA SER A 95 -13.07 12.04 -0.71
C SER A 95 -11.96 11.59 0.23
N SER A 96 -11.86 10.28 0.54
CA SER A 96 -10.79 9.75 1.38
C SER A 96 -9.40 10.01 0.79
N ILE A 97 -9.22 9.79 -0.52
CA ILE A 97 -7.97 10.06 -1.24
C ILE A 97 -7.62 11.55 -1.19
N VAL A 98 -8.59 12.43 -1.46
CA VAL A 98 -8.40 13.88 -1.44
C VAL A 98 -8.06 14.38 -0.04
N THR A 99 -8.79 13.94 0.98
CA THR A 99 -8.52 14.30 2.38
C THR A 99 -7.15 13.83 2.83
N TYR A 100 -6.77 12.59 2.50
CA TYR A 100 -5.43 12.08 2.78
C TYR A 100 -4.34 12.89 2.07
N SER A 101 -4.56 13.22 0.80
CA SER A 101 -3.65 14.06 0.04
C SER A 101 -3.48 15.42 0.72
N HIS A 102 -4.55 16.16 1.00
CA HIS A 102 -4.44 17.46 1.66
C HIS A 102 -3.77 17.40 3.04
N GLY A 103 -4.06 16.38 3.84
CA GLY A 103 -3.52 16.23 5.19
C GLY A 103 -2.05 15.78 5.25
N PHE A 104 -1.55 15.07 4.23
CA PHE A 104 -0.26 14.38 4.31
C PHE A 104 0.69 14.65 3.14
N PHE A 105 0.31 15.43 2.13
CA PHE A 105 1.20 15.75 1.01
C PHE A 105 2.47 16.47 1.47
N PHE A 106 2.38 17.29 2.51
CA PHE A 106 3.51 18.02 3.08
C PHE A 106 4.64 17.10 3.57
N ARG A 107 4.35 15.84 3.94
CA ARG A 107 5.36 14.86 4.37
C ARG A 107 6.34 14.46 3.27
N ARG A 108 6.07 14.83 2.01
CA ARG A 108 6.99 14.66 0.88
C ARG A 108 8.07 15.73 0.80
N THR A 109 7.95 16.81 1.57
CA THR A 109 8.88 17.94 1.54
C THR A 109 9.31 18.41 2.93
N ALA A 110 8.53 18.14 3.98
CA ALA A 110 8.85 18.61 5.31
C ALA A 110 10.12 17.97 5.88
N PRO A 111 10.91 18.74 6.66
CA PRO A 111 12.09 18.22 7.33
C PRO A 111 11.71 17.15 8.36
N LEU A 112 12.62 16.22 8.58
CA LEU A 112 12.51 15.19 9.61
C LEU A 112 13.31 15.63 10.83
N GLN A 113 12.85 15.24 12.01
CA GLN A 113 13.62 15.45 13.23
C GLN A 113 14.79 14.46 13.31
N ALA A 114 15.94 14.98 13.75
CA ALA A 114 17.11 14.19 14.07
C ALA A 114 17.12 13.89 15.58
N GLU A 115 17.18 12.61 15.93
CA GLU A 115 17.22 12.17 17.32
C GLU A 115 18.69 11.97 17.74
N MET A 116 19.14 12.63 18.81
CA MET A 116 20.47 12.41 19.35
C MET A 116 20.56 10.99 19.94
N VAL A 117 21.50 10.19 19.45
CA VAL A 117 21.69 8.78 19.85
C VAL A 117 23.08 8.51 20.43
N GLY A 118 23.97 9.49 20.38
CA GLY A 118 25.31 9.45 20.96
C GLY A 118 25.90 10.85 20.99
N ASP A 119 27.12 10.95 21.53
CA ASP A 119 27.87 12.20 21.52
C ASP A 119 28.18 12.61 20.08
N HIS A 120 27.76 13.82 19.70
CA HIS A 120 27.83 14.32 18.32
C HIS A 120 27.28 13.38 17.24
N LEU A 121 26.29 12.54 17.61
CA LEU A 121 25.72 11.54 16.71
C LEU A 121 24.20 11.59 16.73
N TYR A 122 23.63 11.89 15.56
CA TYR A 122 22.21 12.06 15.38
C TYR A 122 21.68 11.05 14.37
N LYS A 123 20.48 10.53 14.64
CA LYS A 123 19.81 9.54 13.82
C LYS A 123 18.56 10.14 13.20
N VAL A 124 18.41 9.97 11.89
CA VAL A 124 17.21 10.36 11.15
C VAL A 124 16.57 9.12 10.55
N SER A 125 15.26 8.96 10.78
CA SER A 125 14.46 7.89 10.18
C SER A 125 13.76 8.41 8.92
N PHE A 126 14.33 8.13 7.77
CA PHE A 126 13.87 8.66 6.49
C PHE A 126 12.71 7.83 5.93
N PRO A 127 11.55 8.45 5.63
CA PRO A 127 10.41 7.74 5.09
C PRO A 127 10.68 7.32 3.64
N PHE A 128 10.10 6.20 3.21
CA PHE A 128 10.25 5.67 1.86
C PHE A 128 9.83 6.64 0.74
N LEU A 129 8.88 7.55 1.02
CA LEU A 129 8.43 8.58 0.06
C LEU A 129 9.21 9.91 0.19
N GLY A 130 10.19 9.98 1.09
CA GLY A 130 11.08 11.13 1.18
C GLY A 130 11.96 11.17 -0.05
N GLY A 131 11.91 12.27 -0.81
CA GLY A 131 12.85 12.53 -1.90
C GLY A 131 14.05 13.33 -1.42
N SER A 132 14.94 13.72 -2.34
CA SER A 132 16.07 14.60 -2.05
C SER A 132 15.64 15.89 -1.33
N THR A 133 14.45 16.43 -1.65
CA THR A 133 13.90 17.61 -0.97
C THR A 133 13.74 17.41 0.53
N VAL A 134 13.20 16.28 0.98
CA VAL A 134 13.07 15.98 2.43
C VAL A 134 14.44 15.93 3.09
N PHE A 135 15.42 15.32 2.40
CA PHE A 135 16.78 15.21 2.91
C PHE A 135 17.45 16.58 3.05
N GLU A 136 17.37 17.43 2.01
CA GLU A 136 17.93 18.78 2.02
C GLU A 136 17.27 19.68 3.08
N GLU A 137 15.94 19.65 3.19
CA GLU A 137 15.21 20.38 4.22
C GLU A 137 15.59 19.89 5.62
N THR A 138 15.75 18.57 5.80
CA THR A 138 16.19 17.98 7.09
C THR A 138 17.58 18.48 7.48
N LEU A 139 18.54 18.49 6.55
CA LEU A 139 19.89 19.01 6.85
C LEU A 139 19.88 20.51 7.11
N ARG A 140 19.02 21.27 6.43
CA ARG A 140 18.85 22.70 6.68
C ARG A 140 18.28 22.96 8.07
N ALA A 141 17.24 22.23 8.46
CA ALA A 141 16.65 22.30 9.79
C ALA A 141 17.67 21.91 10.87
N PHE A 142 18.38 20.80 10.67
CA PHE A 142 19.42 20.34 11.58
C PHE A 142 20.51 21.39 11.81
N LYS A 143 21.05 22.02 10.75
CA LYS A 143 22.06 23.09 10.87
C LYS A 143 21.54 24.34 11.59
N ALA A 144 20.24 24.62 11.47
CA ALA A 144 19.62 25.75 12.18
C ALA A 144 19.43 25.44 13.68
N GLU A 145 19.15 24.19 14.02
CA GLU A 145 19.00 23.72 15.40
C GLU A 145 20.35 23.52 16.11
N HIS A 146 21.42 23.21 15.37
CA HIS A 146 22.78 22.97 15.88
C HIS A 146 23.81 23.94 15.27
N PRO A 147 23.78 25.24 15.62
CA PRO A 147 24.65 26.26 15.00
C PRO A 147 26.15 26.12 15.36
N ASP A 148 26.43 25.48 16.49
CA ASP A 148 27.76 25.31 17.09
C ASP A 148 28.44 23.99 16.68
N GLU A 149 27.77 23.17 15.87
CA GLU A 149 28.27 21.90 15.36
C GLU A 149 28.48 21.95 13.84
N VAL A 150 29.49 21.24 13.35
CA VAL A 150 29.75 21.06 11.92
C VAL A 150 29.52 19.61 11.54
N ILE A 151 28.77 19.37 10.47
CA ILE A 151 28.57 18.03 9.92
C ILE A 151 29.89 17.54 9.33
N ASP A 152 30.42 16.44 9.87
CA ASP A 152 31.62 15.76 9.37
C ASP A 152 31.24 14.74 8.29
N HIS A 153 30.41 13.76 8.63
CA HIS A 153 29.96 12.73 7.70
C HIS A 153 28.51 12.29 7.93
N ILE A 154 27.85 11.92 6.82
CA ILE A 154 26.50 11.35 6.80
C ILE A 154 26.58 9.93 6.27
N TYR A 155 26.11 8.95 7.02
CA TYR A 155 26.22 7.55 6.64
C TYR A 155 24.98 6.74 7.00
N THR A 156 24.78 5.62 6.31
CA THR A 156 23.77 4.62 6.65
C THR A 156 24.44 3.33 7.09
N VAL A 157 23.75 2.55 7.91
CA VAL A 157 24.29 1.33 8.50
C VAL A 157 23.82 0.11 7.68
N PRO A 158 24.69 -0.90 7.45
CA PRO A 158 24.31 -2.11 6.72
C PRO A 158 23.04 -2.79 7.26
N ASN A 159 22.28 -3.44 6.36
CA ASN A 159 21.03 -4.14 6.67
C ASN A 159 21.07 -5.05 7.92
N PRO A 160 22.14 -5.82 8.23
CA PRO A 160 22.18 -6.68 9.41
C PRO A 160 22.05 -5.95 10.75
N LEU A 161 22.38 -4.65 10.80
CA LEU A 161 22.34 -3.83 12.01
C LEU A 161 21.07 -2.97 12.10
N ARG A 162 20.26 -2.93 11.03
CA ARG A 162 18.93 -2.34 11.03
C ARG A 162 17.99 -3.35 11.68
N LEU A 163 17.88 -3.31 13.01
CA LEU A 163 17.09 -4.21 13.89
C LEU A 163 15.62 -4.41 13.46
N LYS A 164 15.37 -5.14 12.36
CA LYS A 164 14.07 -5.53 11.80
C LYS A 164 13.01 -4.41 11.67
N LYS A 165 13.39 -3.13 11.74
CA LYS A 165 12.53 -2.01 11.37
C LYS A 165 12.61 -1.84 9.85
N ALA A 166 11.58 -2.34 9.18
CA ALA A 166 11.42 -2.41 7.74
C ALA A 166 11.84 -1.11 7.01
N ASP A 167 12.64 -1.28 5.95
CA ASP A 167 12.84 -0.51 4.71
C ASP A 167 12.88 1.03 4.67
N ALA A 168 12.66 1.73 5.78
CA ALA A 168 12.91 3.17 5.88
C ALA A 168 14.42 3.43 5.97
N LEU A 169 15.00 4.17 5.03
CA LEU A 169 16.42 4.55 5.06
C LEU A 169 16.71 5.22 6.41
N ILE A 170 17.66 4.71 7.18
CA ILE A 170 18.13 5.39 8.39
C ILE A 170 19.50 5.93 8.07
N PHE A 171 19.69 7.22 8.25
CA PHE A 171 21.02 7.81 8.16
C PHE A 171 21.38 8.49 9.47
N TYR A 172 22.68 8.55 9.70
CA TYR A 172 23.29 9.15 10.85
C TYR A 172 24.04 10.40 10.40
N ILE A 173 23.91 11.47 11.17
CA ILE A 173 24.68 12.70 11.02
C ILE A 173 25.69 12.69 12.15
N SER A 174 26.97 12.56 11.82
CA SER A 174 28.06 12.75 12.76
C SER A 174 28.53 14.19 12.68
N THR A 175 28.72 14.83 13.83
CA THR A 175 29.18 16.20 13.93
C THR A 175 30.49 16.30 14.71
N ASP A 176 31.10 17.49 14.66
CA ASP A 176 32.22 17.89 15.52
C ASP A 176 31.97 19.33 15.97
N ASP A 177 32.63 19.74 17.05
CA ASP A 177 32.58 21.11 17.54
C ASP A 177 33.14 22.07 16.50
N LYS A 178 32.43 23.18 16.29
CA LYS A 178 32.86 24.22 15.39
C LYS A 178 34.07 24.95 15.97
N ARG A 179 35.24 24.67 15.41
CA ARG A 179 36.50 25.37 15.73
C ARG A 179 36.51 26.82 15.26
#